data_AF-A0A2S5KBH1-F1
#
_entry.id   AF-A0A2S5KBH1-F1
#
_cell.length_a   1.000
_cell.length_b   1.000
_cell.length_c   1.000
_cell.angle_alpha   90.00
_cell.angle_beta   90.00
_cell.angle_gamma   90.00
#
_symmetry.space_group_name_H-M   'P 1'
#
loop_
_entity.id
_entity.type
_entity.pdbx_description
1 polymer ?
#
loop_
_entity_poly.entity_id
_entity_poly.type
_entity_poly.pdbx_seq_one_letter_code
_entity_poly.pdbx_strand_id
1 'polypeptide(L)'
;MSYQSITELNALAQQQPAPFSVGETDIILIRDGDQVQAFQAKCPHAGAPLAEGAVCDGKLICPWHKAVFQLQDGKMCEPLALANLTRYPVRIEQGKVLVSEQPLSEASAPAAADSAPVYVILGSGAAGAAAIWTLRDEGFSGQIIRIEREAAAPYDRTALSKFVPSGKMAIEDVPALLEQDVLGPVELLQDEVVQLQARAKTLTLKSGEQVRFDRLLVATGGVPQAPDIPGRDLAGVHLLRSRDQAEALLNDVDETQELVIVGNSFIGMEVAGALRSRDVKVTVVARQRLPFVKQFGEEIAEHFYALHRSNGVIFEQGEPEALEGEREVTALRLKGGKTLPARRVLLGTGVRPATGFVHDLTLQEDGSLLTDRQLRVTDSVWVAGDIATYPTADGEQRIEHYRVAHQQGRIAALNMLDKQIEYDRVPFFWTAHYGTRYEYLGHAEEWDEYRLLGSLDDQRFIAFYCQQGRIAAVCSAGLYTLTAALIEQMQQPLTLAQGVALYEQYTA
;
A
#
# COMPACT_ATOMS: atom_id res chain seq x y z
N MET A 1 -3.31 -22.75 32.86
CA MET A 1 -2.28 -22.32 31.88
C MET A 1 -0.93 -22.79 32.39
N SER A 2 -0.24 -23.66 31.65
CA SER A 2 1.12 -24.10 31.98
C SER A 2 2.10 -23.02 31.51
N TYR A 3 2.99 -22.57 32.40
CA TYR A 3 4.03 -21.58 32.07
C TYR A 3 5.36 -22.31 31.84
N GLN A 4 6.07 -21.96 30.77
CA GLN A 4 7.40 -22.48 30.45
C GLN A 4 8.43 -21.38 30.66
N SER A 5 9.56 -21.70 31.31
CA SER A 5 10.67 -20.75 31.45
C SER A 5 11.43 -20.66 30.13
N ILE A 6 11.52 -19.45 29.56
CA ILE A 6 12.05 -19.22 28.22
C ILE A 6 13.48 -18.67 28.26
N THR A 7 13.71 -17.64 29.08
CA THR A 7 15.01 -16.96 29.18
C THR A 7 15.12 -16.19 30.50
N GLU A 8 16.30 -15.66 30.80
CA GLU A 8 16.52 -14.69 31.87
C GLU A 8 16.15 -13.28 31.40
N LEU A 9 15.51 -12.48 32.25
CA LEU A 9 15.10 -11.10 31.92
C LEU A 9 16.27 -10.26 31.42
N ASN A 10 17.44 -10.43 32.04
CA ASN A 10 18.65 -9.68 31.69
C ASN A 10 19.34 -10.15 30.40
N ALA A 11 18.94 -11.29 29.86
CA ALA A 11 19.40 -11.74 28.54
C ALA A 11 18.63 -11.08 27.39
N LEU A 12 17.44 -10.50 27.67
CA LEU A 12 16.69 -9.72 26.69
C LEU A 12 17.25 -8.30 26.62
N ALA A 13 17.62 -7.90 25.40
CA ALA A 13 17.95 -6.52 25.09
C ALA A 13 16.72 -5.62 25.28
N GLN A 14 16.95 -4.39 25.73
CA GLN A 14 15.89 -3.39 25.87
C GLN A 14 15.37 -2.99 24.50
N GLN A 15 14.05 -2.92 24.36
CA GLN A 15 13.35 -2.43 23.18
C GLN A 15 13.81 -3.11 21.88
N GLN A 16 14.08 -4.41 21.94
CA GLN A 16 14.42 -5.23 20.78
C GLN A 16 13.57 -6.51 20.80
N PRO A 17 12.85 -6.81 19.71
CA PRO A 17 12.15 -8.08 19.57
C PRO A 17 13.13 -9.25 19.49
N ALA A 18 12.95 -10.24 20.35
CA ALA A 18 13.77 -11.44 20.38
C ALA A 18 12.91 -12.69 20.08
N PRO A 19 13.26 -13.53 19.10
CA PRO A 19 12.47 -14.70 18.73
C PRO A 19 12.70 -15.86 19.71
N PHE A 20 11.62 -16.56 20.06
CA PHE A 20 11.62 -17.77 20.88
C PHE A 20 10.52 -18.73 20.43
N SER A 21 10.53 -19.95 20.95
CA SER A 21 9.42 -20.90 20.80
C SER A 21 8.94 -21.34 22.19
N VAL A 22 7.62 -21.49 22.34
CA VAL A 22 6.97 -22.03 23.54
C VAL A 22 6.11 -23.20 23.10
N GLY A 23 6.54 -24.43 23.40
CA GLY A 23 5.96 -25.62 22.76
C GLY A 23 6.21 -25.59 21.25
N GLU A 24 5.14 -25.64 20.46
CA GLU A 24 5.20 -25.55 18.98
C GLU A 24 4.92 -24.14 18.46
N THR A 25 4.70 -23.18 19.36
CA THR A 25 4.31 -21.81 19.01
C THR A 25 5.52 -20.89 18.96
N ASP A 26 5.79 -20.30 17.80
CA ASP A 26 6.81 -19.27 17.64
C ASP A 26 6.30 -17.90 18.11
N ILE A 27 7.07 -17.28 19.00
CA ILE A 27 6.77 -15.98 19.61
C ILE A 27 7.94 -15.01 19.48
N ILE A 28 7.66 -13.73 19.75
CA ILE A 28 8.68 -12.75 20.11
C ILE A 28 8.49 -12.32 21.56
N LEU A 29 9.61 -12.06 22.24
CA LEU A 29 9.64 -11.37 23.52
C LEU A 29 10.22 -9.97 23.31
N ILE A 30 9.57 -8.96 23.89
CA ILE A 30 10.03 -7.58 23.89
C ILE A 30 10.14 -7.14 25.33
N ARG A 31 11.32 -6.66 25.74
CA ARG A 31 11.56 -6.11 27.08
C ARG A 31 11.48 -4.58 27.02
N ASP A 32 10.74 -4.01 27.96
CA ASP A 32 10.71 -2.56 28.21
C ASP A 32 10.81 -2.31 29.72
N GLY A 33 12.01 -1.89 30.15
CA GLY A 33 12.37 -1.81 31.56
C GLY A 33 12.35 -3.19 32.23
N ASP A 34 11.47 -3.35 33.21
CA ASP A 34 11.23 -4.60 33.96
C ASP A 34 10.00 -5.37 33.46
N GLN A 35 9.35 -4.90 32.40
CA GLN A 35 8.22 -5.59 31.78
C GLN A 35 8.68 -6.37 30.55
N VAL A 36 7.99 -7.48 30.27
CA VAL A 36 8.17 -8.25 29.06
C VAL A 36 6.80 -8.56 28.47
N GLN A 37 6.64 -8.29 27.18
CA GLN A 37 5.47 -8.68 26.41
C GLN A 37 5.81 -9.81 25.44
N ALA A 38 4.85 -10.71 25.23
CA ALA A 38 4.97 -11.83 24.30
C ALA A 38 3.88 -11.77 23.24
N PHE A 39 4.28 -11.83 21.97
CA PHE A 39 3.40 -11.80 20.80
C PHE A 39 3.73 -12.94 19.84
N GLN A 40 2.84 -13.23 18.89
CA GLN A 40 3.15 -14.11 17.76
C GLN A 40 4.41 -13.63 17.02
N ALA A 41 5.22 -14.55 16.49
CA ALA A 41 6.49 -14.19 15.85
C ALA A 41 6.35 -13.53 14.47
N LYS A 42 5.23 -13.75 13.78
CA LYS A 42 5.00 -13.30 12.40
C LYS A 42 3.91 -12.26 12.32
N CYS A 43 4.14 -11.22 11.53
CA CYS A 43 3.15 -10.19 11.24
C CYS A 43 1.93 -10.81 10.56
N PRO A 44 0.69 -10.55 11.03
CA PRO A 44 -0.52 -11.15 10.46
C PRO A 44 -0.82 -10.67 9.03
N HIS A 45 -0.20 -9.59 8.55
CA HIS A 45 -0.39 -9.09 7.18
C HIS A 45 0.14 -10.06 6.10
N ALA A 46 1.42 -10.38 6.18
CA ALA A 46 2.15 -11.09 5.11
C ALA A 46 3.23 -12.03 5.67
N GLY A 47 3.19 -12.33 6.98
CA GLY A 47 4.11 -13.27 7.61
C GLY A 47 5.52 -12.73 7.89
N ALA A 48 5.74 -11.41 7.81
CA ALA A 48 7.03 -10.80 8.10
C ALA A 48 7.53 -11.19 9.50
N PRO A 49 8.81 -11.56 9.67
CA PRO A 49 9.38 -11.88 10.98
C PRO A 49 9.42 -10.60 11.83
N LEU A 50 8.61 -10.54 12.89
CA LEU A 50 8.54 -9.36 13.75
C LEU A 50 9.81 -9.19 14.60
N ALA A 51 10.62 -10.26 14.72
CA ALA A 51 11.97 -10.21 15.28
C ALA A 51 12.90 -9.24 14.53
N GLU A 52 12.66 -9.02 13.23
CA GLU A 52 13.43 -8.08 12.41
C GLU A 52 12.81 -6.67 12.38
N GLY A 53 11.71 -6.46 13.11
CA GLY A 53 11.03 -5.17 13.24
C GLY A 53 11.74 -4.20 14.17
N ALA A 54 11.20 -2.98 14.26
CA ALA A 54 11.69 -1.95 15.17
C ALA A 54 10.72 -1.75 16.34
N VAL A 55 11.25 -1.37 17.50
CA VAL A 55 10.45 -0.89 18.63
C VAL A 55 10.76 0.58 18.87
N CYS A 56 9.73 1.43 18.85
CA CYS A 56 9.85 2.87 19.07
C CYS A 56 8.60 3.37 19.78
N ASP A 57 8.78 4.20 20.82
CA ASP A 57 7.68 4.88 21.53
C ASP A 57 6.52 3.98 21.96
N GLY A 58 6.84 2.81 22.54
CA GLY A 58 5.84 1.86 22.99
C GLY A 58 5.12 1.11 21.86
N LYS A 59 5.66 1.13 20.63
CA LYS A 59 5.09 0.46 19.46
C LYS A 59 6.08 -0.52 18.83
N LEU A 60 5.55 -1.60 18.25
CA LEU A 60 6.26 -2.54 17.39
C LEU A 60 5.92 -2.27 15.92
N ILE A 61 6.93 -2.08 15.08
CA ILE A 61 6.79 -1.78 13.66
C ILE A 61 7.29 -2.97 12.84
N CYS A 62 6.41 -3.49 11.98
CA CYS A 62 6.72 -4.57 11.05
C CYS A 62 7.79 -4.14 10.03
N PRO A 63 8.83 -4.96 9.78
CA PRO A 63 9.93 -4.59 8.90
C PRO A 63 9.55 -4.53 7.43
N TRP A 64 8.49 -5.20 6.98
CA TRP A 64 8.14 -5.25 5.56
C TRP A 64 7.28 -4.07 5.15
N HIS A 65 6.03 -4.05 5.59
CA HIS A 65 5.04 -3.08 5.14
C HIS A 65 4.62 -2.07 6.22
N LYS A 66 5.39 -1.97 7.31
CA LYS A 66 5.27 -0.91 8.32
C LYS A 66 3.89 -0.87 9.00
N ALA A 67 3.28 -2.04 9.21
CA ALA A 67 2.17 -2.19 10.15
C ALA A 67 2.69 -1.92 11.57
N VAL A 68 1.92 -1.19 12.38
CA VAL A 68 2.35 -0.73 13.71
C VAL A 68 1.38 -1.21 14.76
N PHE A 69 1.92 -1.78 15.83
CA PHE A 69 1.17 -2.38 16.92
C PHE A 69 1.57 -1.76 18.26
N GLN A 70 0.61 -1.51 19.13
CA GLN A 70 0.87 -1.07 20.49
C GLN A 70 1.51 -2.20 21.30
N LEU A 71 2.62 -1.93 21.99
CA LEU A 71 3.25 -2.95 22.85
C LEU A 71 2.40 -3.30 24.07
N GLN A 72 1.52 -2.40 24.52
CA GLN A 72 0.70 -2.64 25.70
C GLN A 72 -0.27 -3.81 25.49
N ASP A 73 -0.91 -3.87 24.33
CA ASP A 73 -2.06 -4.73 24.08
C ASP A 73 -2.08 -5.39 22.70
N GLY A 74 -1.06 -5.17 21.87
CA GLY A 74 -0.97 -5.74 20.53
C GLY A 74 -1.93 -5.11 19.52
N LYS A 75 -2.68 -4.06 19.90
CA LYS A 75 -3.66 -3.43 19.01
C LYS A 75 -2.95 -2.78 17.83
N MET A 76 -3.46 -3.03 16.62
CA MET A 76 -2.99 -2.36 15.42
C MET A 76 -3.35 -0.88 15.48
N CYS A 77 -2.34 -0.03 15.46
CA CYS A 77 -2.51 1.42 15.45
C CYS A 77 -2.20 2.05 14.09
N GLU A 78 -1.44 1.38 13.22
CA GLU A 78 -1.31 1.74 11.80
C GLU A 78 -1.36 0.49 10.90
N PRO A 79 -1.99 0.58 9.71
CA PRO A 79 -2.18 -0.53 8.78
C PRO A 79 -0.85 -1.02 8.16
N LEU A 80 -0.76 -2.22 7.57
CA LEU A 80 -1.71 -2.92 6.69
C LEU A 80 -2.29 -4.24 7.24
N ALA A 81 -2.05 -4.53 8.52
CA ALA A 81 -2.32 -5.86 9.06
C ALA A 81 -3.79 -6.29 9.04
N LEU A 82 -4.72 -5.34 9.24
CA LEU A 82 -6.15 -5.63 9.41
C LEU A 82 -6.38 -6.77 10.42
N ALA A 83 -5.57 -6.78 11.46
CA ALA A 83 -5.58 -7.74 12.56
C ALA A 83 -4.72 -7.18 13.70
N ASN A 84 -5.10 -7.47 14.94
CA ASN A 84 -4.29 -7.21 16.12
C ASN A 84 -3.27 -8.36 16.31
N LEU A 85 -2.23 -8.15 17.11
CA LEU A 85 -1.30 -9.23 17.45
C LEU A 85 -1.90 -10.17 18.50
N THR A 86 -1.81 -11.47 18.26
CA THR A 86 -2.04 -12.48 19.29
C THR A 86 -1.03 -12.30 20.42
N ARG A 87 -1.51 -12.32 21.66
CA ARG A 87 -0.73 -12.14 22.88
C ARG A 87 -0.65 -13.40 23.72
N TYR A 88 0.51 -13.59 24.33
CA TYR A 88 0.76 -14.72 25.24
C TYR A 88 0.98 -14.21 26.66
N PRO A 89 0.39 -14.84 27.69
CA PRO A 89 0.62 -14.46 29.08
C PRO A 89 2.09 -14.60 29.48
N VAL A 90 2.64 -13.56 30.12
CA VAL A 90 4.03 -13.53 30.62
C VAL A 90 4.05 -13.37 32.14
N ARG A 91 4.98 -14.07 32.80
CA ARG A 91 5.35 -13.88 34.21
C ARG A 91 6.85 -13.72 34.35
N ILE A 92 7.26 -12.97 35.37
CA ILE A 92 8.67 -12.87 35.75
C ILE A 92 8.80 -13.43 37.17
N GLU A 93 9.52 -14.53 37.33
CA GLU A 93 9.75 -15.18 38.61
C GLU A 93 11.25 -15.41 38.81
N GLN A 94 11.81 -14.86 39.89
CA GLN A 94 13.24 -15.00 40.22
C GLN A 94 14.19 -14.59 39.07
N GLY A 95 13.82 -13.57 38.29
CA GLY A 95 14.61 -13.10 37.14
C GLY A 95 14.34 -13.84 35.83
N LYS A 96 13.57 -14.93 35.85
CA LYS A 96 13.23 -15.72 34.66
C LYS A 96 11.94 -15.23 34.03
N VAL A 97 11.92 -15.16 32.71
CA VAL A 97 10.72 -14.90 31.92
C VAL A 97 10.03 -16.24 31.65
N LEU A 98 8.78 -16.36 32.07
CA LEU A 98 7.93 -17.50 31.84
C LEU A 98 6.75 -17.12 30.95
N VAL A 99 6.42 -17.98 29.98
CA VAL A 99 5.35 -17.72 29.00
C VAL A 99 4.38 -18.89 28.94
N SER A 100 3.08 -18.60 28.80
CA SER A 100 2.04 -19.59 28.52
C SER A 100 1.84 -19.72 27.01
N GLU A 101 1.81 -20.96 26.51
CA GLU A 101 1.50 -21.26 25.10
C GLU A 101 0.04 -20.94 24.73
N GLN A 102 -0.87 -20.94 25.71
CA GLN A 102 -2.26 -20.55 25.48
C GLN A 102 -2.35 -19.02 25.31
N PRO A 103 -2.89 -18.52 24.19
CA PRO A 103 -3.04 -17.09 23.96
C PRO A 103 -4.06 -16.48 24.93
N LEU A 104 -3.94 -15.18 25.17
CA LEU A 104 -5.00 -14.41 25.81
C LEU A 104 -6.24 -14.41 24.91
N SER A 105 -7.41 -14.63 25.50
CA SER A 105 -8.68 -14.60 24.76
C SER A 105 -8.89 -13.23 24.13
N GLU A 106 -9.27 -13.20 22.86
CA GLU A 106 -9.70 -11.97 22.19
C GLU A 106 -11.00 -11.44 22.79
N ALA A 107 -11.19 -10.12 22.72
CA ALA A 107 -12.48 -9.52 23.06
C ALA A 107 -13.52 -9.93 22.01
N SER A 108 -14.70 -10.37 22.44
CA SER A 108 -15.78 -10.75 21.54
C SER A 108 -16.28 -9.56 20.71
N ALA A 109 -16.57 -9.82 19.43
CA ALA A 109 -17.29 -8.89 18.57
C ALA A 109 -18.62 -8.43 19.20
N PRO A 110 -19.03 -7.16 19.01
CA PRO A 110 -20.31 -6.69 19.50
C PRO A 110 -21.48 -7.38 18.79
N ALA A 111 -22.55 -7.68 19.53
CA ALA A 111 -23.79 -8.15 18.95
C ALA A 111 -24.44 -7.06 18.08
N ALA A 112 -24.99 -7.44 16.93
CA ALA A 112 -25.73 -6.53 16.06
C ALA A 112 -26.95 -5.95 16.78
N ALA A 113 -27.25 -4.67 16.56
CA ALA A 113 -28.41 -3.98 17.13
C ALA A 113 -29.46 -3.68 16.06
N ASP A 114 -30.75 -3.90 16.38
CA ASP A 114 -31.89 -3.87 15.44
C ASP A 114 -32.26 -2.48 14.86
N SER A 115 -31.66 -1.38 15.33
CA SER A 115 -31.95 -0.01 14.81
C SER A 115 -30.70 0.88 14.73
N ALA A 116 -29.62 0.34 14.20
CA ALA A 116 -28.33 1.02 14.14
C ALA A 116 -28.09 1.75 12.80
N PRO A 117 -27.30 2.83 12.78
CA PRO A 117 -27.08 3.66 11.59
C PRO A 117 -26.44 2.87 10.43
N VAL A 118 -26.68 3.32 9.20
CA VAL A 118 -26.20 2.70 7.95
C VAL A 118 -24.94 3.41 7.47
N TYR A 119 -23.81 2.73 7.54
CA TYR A 119 -22.54 3.22 7.00
C TYR A 119 -22.27 2.54 5.66
N VAL A 120 -22.15 3.34 4.60
CA VAL A 120 -21.83 2.85 3.26
C VAL A 120 -20.35 3.04 2.98
N ILE A 121 -19.70 1.98 2.50
CA ILE A 121 -18.32 1.98 2.03
C ILE A 121 -18.34 1.72 0.52
N LEU A 122 -18.07 2.76 -0.28
CA LEU A 122 -18.07 2.68 -1.74
C LEU A 122 -16.65 2.40 -2.25
N GLY A 123 -16.43 1.18 -2.72
CA GLY A 123 -15.12 0.65 -3.10
C GLY A 123 -14.45 -0.09 -1.94
N SER A 124 -14.02 -1.32 -2.20
CA SER A 124 -13.50 -2.25 -1.17
C SER A 124 -12.00 -2.50 -1.26
N GLY A 125 -11.26 -1.77 -2.10
CA GLY A 125 -9.81 -1.80 -2.12
C GLY A 125 -9.17 -1.40 -0.77
N ALA A 126 -7.85 -1.24 -0.75
CA ALA A 126 -7.05 -0.89 0.44
C ALA A 126 -7.76 0.03 1.48
N ALA A 127 -8.25 1.20 1.04
CA ALA A 127 -8.95 2.15 1.91
C ALA A 127 -10.28 1.61 2.46
N GLY A 128 -11.12 1.02 1.60
CA GLY A 128 -12.40 0.45 2.01
C GLY A 128 -12.24 -0.73 2.95
N ALA A 129 -11.29 -1.62 2.69
CA ALA A 129 -10.96 -2.75 3.56
C ALA A 129 -10.52 -2.28 4.95
N ALA A 130 -9.59 -1.32 5.01
CA ALA A 130 -9.16 -0.72 6.28
C ALA A 130 -10.31 -0.07 7.05
N ALA A 131 -11.21 0.62 6.35
CA ALA A 131 -12.36 1.26 6.98
C ALA A 131 -13.34 0.25 7.58
N ILE A 132 -13.71 -0.80 6.83
CA ILE A 132 -14.62 -1.84 7.29
C ILE A 132 -14.05 -2.54 8.53
N TRP A 133 -12.78 -2.95 8.46
CA TRP A 133 -12.11 -3.59 9.60
C TRP A 133 -12.07 -2.66 10.82
N THR A 134 -11.67 -1.40 10.63
CA THR A 134 -11.56 -0.41 11.71
C THR A 134 -12.91 -0.13 12.37
N LEU A 135 -14.00 0.00 11.59
CA LEU A 135 -15.34 0.19 12.15
C LEU A 135 -15.70 -0.96 13.10
N ARG A 136 -15.45 -2.21 12.69
CA ARG A 136 -15.77 -3.39 13.50
C ARG A 136 -14.84 -3.54 14.71
N ASP A 137 -13.54 -3.33 14.54
CA ASP A 137 -12.56 -3.36 15.65
C ASP A 137 -12.83 -2.27 16.71
N GLU A 138 -13.34 -1.11 16.30
CA GLU A 138 -13.78 -0.04 17.21
C GLU A 138 -15.18 -0.26 17.80
N GLY A 139 -15.80 -1.41 17.52
CA GLY A 139 -17.06 -1.83 18.14
C GLY A 139 -18.32 -1.27 17.46
N PHE A 140 -18.24 -0.77 16.23
CA PHE A 140 -19.42 -0.35 15.48
C PHE A 140 -20.32 -1.57 15.23
N SER A 141 -21.52 -1.56 15.79
CA SER A 141 -22.52 -2.63 15.65
C SER A 141 -23.60 -2.33 14.61
N GLY A 142 -23.48 -1.20 13.89
CA GLY A 142 -24.44 -0.80 12.86
C GLY A 142 -24.28 -1.50 11.51
N GLN A 143 -25.22 -1.24 10.62
CA GLN A 143 -25.22 -1.81 9.28
C GLN A 143 -24.05 -1.21 8.49
N ILE A 144 -23.20 -2.08 7.93
CA ILE A 144 -22.20 -1.68 6.94
C ILE A 144 -22.64 -2.27 5.61
N ILE A 145 -22.84 -1.40 4.63
CA ILE A 145 -23.08 -1.77 3.24
C ILE A 145 -21.82 -1.46 2.45
N ARG A 146 -21.20 -2.50 1.91
CA ARG A 146 -20.05 -2.40 1.01
C ARG A 146 -20.55 -2.48 -0.42
N ILE A 147 -20.29 -1.43 -1.21
CA ILE A 147 -20.63 -1.40 -2.64
C ILE A 147 -19.35 -1.62 -3.44
N GLU A 148 -19.35 -2.61 -4.32
CA GLU A 148 -18.17 -2.99 -5.10
C GLU A 148 -18.55 -3.43 -6.51
N ARG A 149 -17.80 -2.98 -7.51
CA ARG A 149 -18.05 -3.33 -8.92
C ARG A 149 -17.31 -4.61 -9.34
N GLU A 150 -16.18 -4.91 -8.72
CA GLU A 150 -15.36 -6.08 -9.06
C GLU A 150 -15.80 -7.32 -8.26
N ALA A 151 -16.18 -8.39 -8.95
CA ALA A 151 -16.66 -9.63 -8.32
C ALA A 151 -15.61 -10.27 -7.39
N ALA A 152 -14.33 -10.18 -7.76
CA ALA A 152 -13.23 -10.79 -7.01
C ALA A 152 -12.73 -9.95 -5.84
N ALA A 153 -13.20 -8.71 -5.68
CA ALA A 153 -12.74 -7.80 -4.64
C ALA A 153 -13.35 -8.12 -3.26
N PRO A 154 -12.62 -7.83 -2.16
CA PRO A 154 -11.36 -7.09 -2.09
C PRO A 154 -10.11 -7.98 -2.12
N TYR A 155 -9.06 -7.57 -2.84
CA TYR A 155 -7.79 -8.30 -2.94
C TYR A 155 -6.57 -7.35 -3.02
N ASP A 156 -5.37 -7.89 -2.79
CA ASP A 156 -4.12 -7.15 -2.90
C ASP A 156 -3.73 -6.88 -4.36
N ARG A 157 -4.06 -5.68 -4.83
CA ARG A 157 -3.69 -5.23 -6.19
C ARG A 157 -2.19 -5.11 -6.42
N THR A 158 -1.36 -5.00 -5.38
CA THR A 158 0.09 -4.83 -5.55
C THR A 158 0.76 -6.08 -6.12
N ALA A 159 0.11 -7.25 -6.00
CA ALA A 159 0.57 -8.50 -6.60
C ALA A 159 0.46 -8.51 -8.14
N LEU A 160 -0.47 -7.73 -8.71
CA LEU A 160 -0.81 -7.77 -10.15
C LEU A 160 0.28 -7.19 -11.06
N SER A 161 1.20 -6.38 -10.53
CA SER A 161 2.37 -5.88 -11.28
C SER A 161 3.67 -6.58 -10.90
N LYS A 162 3.64 -7.47 -9.88
CA LYS A 162 4.84 -8.08 -9.27
C LYS A 162 4.80 -9.60 -9.36
N PHE A 163 4.22 -10.24 -8.35
CA PHE A 163 4.31 -11.69 -8.17
C PHE A 163 3.55 -12.45 -9.25
N VAL A 164 2.37 -11.95 -9.64
CA VAL A 164 1.53 -12.58 -10.67
C VAL A 164 2.22 -12.57 -12.04
N PRO A 165 2.67 -11.42 -12.60
CA PRO A 165 3.41 -11.43 -13.86
C PRO A 165 4.73 -12.22 -13.81
N SER A 166 5.36 -12.32 -12.64
CA SER A 166 6.60 -13.09 -12.48
C SER A 166 6.40 -14.61 -12.43
N GLY A 167 5.15 -15.10 -12.36
CA GLY A 167 4.82 -16.52 -12.23
C GLY A 167 5.08 -17.11 -10.83
N LYS A 168 5.38 -16.27 -9.83
CA LYS A 168 5.60 -16.69 -8.43
C LYS A 168 4.31 -16.82 -7.63
N MET A 169 3.19 -16.38 -8.18
CA MET A 169 1.86 -16.39 -7.58
C MET A 169 0.85 -16.59 -8.70
N ALA A 170 -0.05 -17.56 -8.56
CA ALA A 170 -1.17 -17.71 -9.48
C ALA A 170 -2.17 -16.56 -9.24
N ILE A 171 -2.93 -16.16 -10.26
CA ILE A 171 -3.82 -14.98 -10.14
C ILE A 171 -5.00 -15.25 -9.19
N GLU A 172 -5.40 -16.51 -9.07
CA GLU A 172 -6.37 -17.04 -8.13
C GLU A 172 -5.90 -16.99 -6.67
N ASP A 173 -4.58 -17.04 -6.45
CA ASP A 173 -3.94 -17.02 -5.14
C ASP A 173 -3.67 -15.59 -4.64
N VAL A 174 -4.05 -14.56 -5.41
CA VAL A 174 -3.92 -13.17 -4.97
C VAL A 174 -4.72 -12.99 -3.66
N PRO A 175 -4.07 -12.61 -2.55
CA PRO A 175 -4.70 -12.60 -1.24
C PRO A 175 -5.92 -11.68 -1.18
N ALA A 176 -6.99 -12.16 -0.54
CA ALA A 176 -8.09 -11.31 -0.13
C ALA A 176 -7.63 -10.33 0.97
N LEU A 177 -8.22 -9.13 1.01
CA LEU A 177 -7.89 -8.15 2.06
C LEU A 177 -8.70 -8.32 3.34
N LEU A 178 -9.87 -8.92 3.22
CA LEU A 178 -10.80 -9.15 4.31
C LEU A 178 -11.19 -10.62 4.29
N GLU A 179 -11.12 -11.26 5.45
CA GLU A 179 -11.70 -12.58 5.66
C GLU A 179 -13.24 -12.48 5.64
N GLN A 180 -13.93 -13.61 5.49
CA GLN A 180 -15.39 -13.63 5.34
C GLN A 180 -16.13 -13.16 6.62
N ASP A 181 -15.46 -13.21 7.77
CA ASP A 181 -16.01 -13.02 9.10
C ASP A 181 -15.46 -11.76 9.80
N VAL A 182 -15.19 -10.68 9.06
CA VAL A 182 -14.66 -9.37 9.55
C VAL A 182 -15.32 -8.89 10.85
N LEU A 183 -14.92 -9.42 12.01
CA LEU A 183 -15.46 -9.16 13.36
C LEU A 183 -17.00 -8.94 13.43
N GLY A 184 -17.79 -9.41 12.46
CA GLY A 184 -19.21 -9.06 12.27
C GLY A 184 -19.71 -9.02 10.81
N PRO A 185 -21.03 -8.92 10.58
CA PRO A 185 -21.62 -8.99 9.24
C PRO A 185 -21.38 -7.71 8.42
N VAL A 186 -21.14 -7.85 7.12
CA VAL A 186 -21.05 -6.75 6.15
C VAL A 186 -21.88 -7.13 4.92
N GLU A 187 -22.83 -6.29 4.55
CA GLU A 187 -23.64 -6.50 3.35
C GLU A 187 -22.82 -6.13 2.10
N LEU A 188 -22.82 -6.98 1.08
CA LEU A 188 -22.21 -6.71 -0.21
C LEU A 188 -23.30 -6.40 -1.25
N LEU A 189 -23.24 -5.20 -1.81
CA LEU A 189 -23.96 -4.84 -3.03
C LEU A 189 -22.94 -4.81 -4.18
N GLN A 190 -22.96 -5.86 -5.01
CA GLN A 190 -22.07 -5.95 -6.16
C GLN A 190 -22.66 -5.18 -7.36
N ASP A 191 -22.43 -3.87 -7.41
CA ASP A 191 -22.92 -2.98 -8.46
C ASP A 191 -22.00 -1.76 -8.63
N GLU A 192 -22.21 -1.00 -9.69
CA GLU A 192 -21.53 0.24 -10.00
C GLU A 192 -22.38 1.44 -9.56
N VAL A 193 -21.81 2.37 -8.78
CA VAL A 193 -22.47 3.65 -8.49
C VAL A 193 -22.33 4.57 -9.70
N VAL A 194 -23.46 5.07 -10.18
CA VAL A 194 -23.52 6.02 -11.31
C VAL A 194 -23.83 7.44 -10.87
N GLN A 195 -24.35 7.64 -9.66
CA GLN A 195 -24.61 8.97 -9.11
C GLN A 195 -24.47 9.00 -7.58
N LEU A 196 -23.76 10.01 -7.08
CA LEU A 196 -23.80 10.45 -5.68
C LEU A 196 -24.65 11.72 -5.55
N GLN A 197 -25.59 11.71 -4.60
CA GLN A 197 -26.31 12.89 -4.15
C GLN A 197 -25.93 13.12 -2.67
N ALA A 198 -24.82 13.82 -2.43
CA ALA A 198 -24.24 13.98 -1.10
C ALA A 198 -25.20 14.68 -0.13
N ARG A 199 -25.94 15.70 -0.58
CA ARG A 199 -26.92 16.43 0.25
C ARG A 199 -28.14 15.58 0.63
N ALA A 200 -28.60 14.74 -0.30
CA ALA A 200 -29.73 13.84 -0.09
C ALA A 200 -29.32 12.50 0.56
N LYS A 201 -28.02 12.32 0.85
CA LYS A 201 -27.42 11.10 1.41
C LYS A 201 -27.84 9.83 0.68
N THR A 202 -27.82 9.87 -0.65
CA THR A 202 -28.27 8.76 -1.51
C THR A 202 -27.25 8.49 -2.61
N LEU A 203 -27.03 7.21 -2.89
CA LEU A 203 -26.32 6.70 -4.05
C LEU A 203 -27.33 6.07 -5.03
N THR A 204 -27.12 6.24 -6.32
CA THR A 204 -27.85 5.51 -7.36
C THR A 204 -26.90 4.52 -8.02
N LEU A 205 -27.31 3.26 -8.03
CA LEU A 205 -26.59 2.17 -8.66
C LEU A 205 -26.97 2.07 -10.14
N LYS A 206 -26.13 1.40 -10.94
CA LYS A 206 -26.35 1.19 -12.37
C LYS A 206 -27.60 0.35 -12.65
N SER A 207 -27.96 -0.55 -11.74
CA SER A 207 -29.23 -1.28 -11.75
C SER A 207 -30.47 -0.39 -11.62
N GLY A 208 -30.30 0.87 -11.17
CA GLY A 208 -31.37 1.80 -10.84
C GLY A 208 -31.78 1.76 -9.36
N GLU A 209 -31.24 0.84 -8.57
CA GLU A 209 -31.44 0.80 -7.12
C GLU A 209 -30.86 2.05 -6.44
N GLN A 210 -31.51 2.51 -5.38
CA GLN A 210 -31.04 3.64 -4.57
C GLN A 210 -30.66 3.18 -3.17
N VAL A 211 -29.45 3.52 -2.74
CA VAL A 211 -28.92 3.20 -1.41
C VAL A 211 -28.83 4.48 -0.59
N ARG A 212 -29.53 4.53 0.55
CA ARG A 212 -29.42 5.63 1.52
C ARG A 212 -28.33 5.35 2.54
N PHE A 213 -27.72 6.40 3.06
CA PHE A 213 -26.66 6.28 4.06
C PHE A 213 -26.78 7.34 5.17
N ASP A 214 -26.34 6.99 6.37
CA ASP A 214 -26.11 7.98 7.43
C ASP A 214 -24.72 8.60 7.29
N ARG A 215 -23.73 7.76 6.96
CA ARG A 215 -22.34 8.12 6.63
C ARG A 215 -21.85 7.34 5.42
N LEU A 216 -21.06 7.99 4.58
CA LEU A 216 -20.47 7.42 3.37
C LEU A 216 -18.95 7.60 3.40
N LEU A 217 -18.21 6.52 3.13
CA LEU A 217 -16.83 6.59 2.67
C LEU A 217 -16.77 6.36 1.16
N VAL A 218 -16.19 7.30 0.43
CA VAL A 218 -15.84 7.14 -0.99
C VAL A 218 -14.38 6.69 -1.11
N ALA A 219 -14.19 5.44 -1.51
CA ALA A 219 -12.90 4.76 -1.64
C ALA A 219 -12.72 4.12 -3.03
N THR A 220 -13.19 4.81 -4.08
CA THR A 220 -13.21 4.29 -5.46
C THR A 220 -11.84 4.29 -6.16
N GLY A 221 -10.83 4.92 -5.55
CA GLY A 221 -9.45 4.93 -6.04
C GLY A 221 -9.30 5.58 -7.42
N GLY A 222 -8.33 5.10 -8.20
CA GLY A 222 -8.06 5.56 -9.57
C GLY A 222 -8.44 4.57 -10.67
N VAL A 223 -8.62 5.10 -11.88
CA VAL A 223 -8.81 4.38 -13.15
C VAL A 223 -7.60 4.64 -14.06
N PRO A 224 -7.00 3.61 -14.70
CA PRO A 224 -5.94 3.80 -15.67
C PRO A 224 -6.32 4.78 -16.79
N GLN A 225 -5.39 5.65 -17.15
CA GLN A 225 -5.58 6.60 -18.24
C GLN A 225 -4.85 6.09 -19.48
N ALA A 226 -5.60 5.63 -20.48
CA ALA A 226 -5.06 5.39 -21.81
C ALA A 226 -4.80 6.75 -22.50
N PRO A 227 -3.63 6.97 -23.11
CA PRO A 227 -3.37 8.17 -23.89
C PRO A 227 -4.38 8.31 -25.04
N ASP A 228 -4.73 9.55 -25.37
CA ASP A 228 -5.62 9.86 -26.48
C ASP A 228 -4.88 9.81 -27.81
N ILE A 229 -4.59 8.58 -28.24
CA ILE A 229 -3.91 8.28 -29.51
C ILE A 229 -4.74 7.29 -30.34
N PRO A 230 -4.68 7.37 -31.68
CA PRO A 230 -5.32 6.38 -32.54
C PRO A 230 -4.85 4.96 -32.22
N GLY A 231 -5.77 4.00 -32.26
CA GLY A 231 -5.48 2.57 -32.06
C GLY A 231 -5.35 2.12 -30.60
N ARG A 232 -5.63 2.99 -29.62
CA ARG A 232 -5.60 2.64 -28.18
C ARG A 232 -6.55 1.51 -27.77
N ASP A 233 -7.60 1.28 -28.57
CA ASP A 233 -8.65 0.28 -28.31
C ASP A 233 -8.48 -0.98 -29.20
N LEU A 234 -7.35 -1.13 -29.90
CA LEU A 234 -7.03 -2.34 -30.68
C LEU A 234 -6.84 -3.56 -29.76
N ALA A 235 -7.13 -4.76 -30.27
CA ALA A 235 -6.81 -6.00 -29.57
C ALA A 235 -5.28 -6.11 -29.35
N GLY A 236 -4.86 -6.67 -28.20
CA GLY A 236 -3.47 -6.71 -27.76
C GLY A 236 -2.98 -5.42 -27.09
N VAL A 237 -3.85 -4.42 -26.91
CA VAL A 237 -3.57 -3.23 -26.09
C VAL A 237 -4.21 -3.40 -24.72
N HIS A 238 -3.39 -3.28 -23.67
CA HIS A 238 -3.77 -3.60 -22.30
C HIS A 238 -3.60 -2.39 -21.37
N LEU A 239 -4.42 -2.39 -20.34
CA LEU A 239 -4.27 -1.62 -19.12
C LEU A 239 -4.05 -2.60 -17.96
N LEU A 240 -3.58 -2.12 -16.81
CA LEU A 240 -3.37 -2.97 -15.63
C LEU A 240 -3.86 -2.29 -14.35
N ARG A 241 -4.96 -2.79 -13.81
CA ARG A 241 -5.55 -2.36 -12.52
C ARG A 241 -6.34 -3.46 -11.82
N SER A 242 -7.05 -4.30 -12.57
CA SER A 242 -7.85 -5.41 -12.03
C SER A 242 -7.25 -6.79 -12.34
N ARG A 243 -7.75 -7.83 -11.65
CA ARG A 243 -7.41 -9.23 -11.94
C ARG A 243 -7.72 -9.60 -13.39
N ASP A 244 -8.92 -9.27 -13.88
CA ASP A 244 -9.32 -9.55 -15.27
C ASP A 244 -8.35 -8.90 -16.29
N GLN A 245 -7.88 -7.69 -15.99
CA GLN A 245 -6.90 -7.00 -16.85
C GLN A 245 -5.51 -7.66 -16.79
N ALA A 246 -5.08 -8.11 -15.60
CA ALA A 246 -3.83 -8.84 -15.45
C ALA A 246 -3.88 -10.20 -16.16
N GLU A 247 -4.99 -10.93 -16.05
CA GLU A 247 -5.22 -12.21 -16.75
C GLU A 247 -5.18 -12.02 -18.26
N ALA A 248 -5.94 -11.04 -18.78
CA ALA A 248 -5.96 -10.73 -20.21
C ALA A 248 -4.56 -10.36 -20.74
N LEU A 249 -3.79 -9.54 -20.00
CA LEU A 249 -2.41 -9.20 -20.35
C LEU A 249 -1.51 -10.44 -20.36
N LEU A 250 -1.58 -11.29 -19.34
CA LEU A 250 -0.67 -12.42 -19.21
C LEU A 250 -0.96 -13.53 -20.20
N ASN A 251 -2.23 -13.83 -20.50
CA ASN A 251 -2.58 -14.77 -21.56
C ASN A 251 -1.96 -14.36 -22.90
N ASP A 252 -2.07 -13.08 -23.23
CA ASP A 252 -1.55 -12.52 -24.48
C ASP A 252 -0.01 -12.49 -24.53
N VAL A 253 0.64 -12.22 -23.39
CA VAL A 253 2.10 -12.26 -23.27
C VAL A 253 2.62 -13.71 -23.32
N ASP A 254 1.90 -14.66 -22.73
CA ASP A 254 2.31 -16.07 -22.71
C ASP A 254 2.28 -16.69 -24.11
N GLU A 255 1.35 -16.26 -24.97
CA GLU A 255 1.29 -16.67 -26.37
C GLU A 255 2.43 -16.08 -27.22
N THR A 256 2.81 -14.82 -26.97
CA THR A 256 3.70 -14.06 -27.86
C THR A 256 5.14 -13.98 -27.39
N GLN A 257 5.37 -14.17 -26.09
CA GLN A 257 6.65 -14.02 -25.40
C GLN A 257 7.29 -12.63 -25.59
N GLU A 258 6.48 -11.59 -25.85
CA GLU A 258 6.93 -10.21 -25.96
C GLU A 258 5.91 -9.19 -25.43
N LEU A 259 6.40 -8.05 -24.92
CA LEU A 259 5.59 -6.94 -24.47
C LEU A 259 6.28 -5.59 -24.74
N VAL A 260 5.54 -4.63 -25.29
CA VAL A 260 5.94 -3.22 -25.32
C VAL A 260 5.19 -2.47 -24.21
N ILE A 261 5.91 -1.78 -23.34
CA ILE A 261 5.33 -1.00 -22.24
C ILE A 261 5.48 0.48 -22.57
N VAL A 262 4.38 1.22 -22.59
CA VAL A 262 4.40 2.68 -22.75
C VAL A 262 4.35 3.32 -21.36
N GLY A 263 5.45 3.93 -20.94
CA GLY A 263 5.65 4.51 -19.61
C GLY A 263 6.69 3.75 -18.79
N ASN A 264 7.57 4.48 -18.10
CA ASN A 264 8.65 3.96 -17.26
C ASN A 264 8.47 4.31 -15.77
N SER A 265 7.21 4.34 -15.31
CA SER A 265 6.83 4.52 -13.90
C SER A 265 6.73 3.18 -13.17
N PHE A 266 6.25 3.18 -11.91
CA PHE A 266 6.30 2.01 -11.02
C PHE A 266 5.66 0.77 -11.63
N ILE A 267 4.42 0.85 -12.10
CA ILE A 267 3.71 -0.30 -12.67
C ILE A 267 4.45 -0.84 -13.90
N GLY A 268 4.87 0.03 -14.82
CA GLY A 268 5.57 -0.38 -16.03
C GLY A 268 6.90 -1.06 -15.74
N MET A 269 7.69 -0.50 -14.82
CA MET A 269 8.99 -1.07 -14.45
C MET A 269 8.87 -2.33 -13.59
N GLU A 270 7.83 -2.46 -12.76
CA GLU A 270 7.56 -3.69 -12.02
C GLU A 270 7.19 -4.83 -12.97
N VAL A 271 6.25 -4.60 -13.90
CA VAL A 271 5.86 -5.58 -14.93
C VAL A 271 7.06 -5.95 -15.81
N ALA A 272 7.88 -4.97 -16.21
CA ALA A 272 9.09 -5.22 -16.98
C ALA A 272 10.03 -6.19 -16.25
N GLY A 273 10.33 -5.93 -14.98
CA GLY A 273 11.21 -6.78 -14.18
C GLY A 273 10.62 -8.18 -13.94
N ALA A 274 9.32 -8.24 -13.67
CA ALA A 274 8.61 -9.49 -13.44
C ALA A 274 8.61 -10.39 -14.68
N LEU A 275 8.30 -9.85 -15.86
CA LEU A 275 8.28 -10.60 -17.11
C LEU A 275 9.68 -10.97 -17.61
N ARG A 276 10.69 -10.09 -17.42
CA ARG A 276 12.08 -10.44 -17.72
C ARG A 276 12.59 -11.62 -16.88
N SER A 277 12.07 -11.82 -15.67
CA SER A 277 12.39 -13.00 -14.84
C SER A 277 11.84 -14.31 -15.44
N ARG A 278 11.00 -14.23 -16.48
CA ARG A 278 10.45 -15.35 -17.27
C ARG A 278 10.98 -15.34 -18.71
N ASP A 279 12.07 -14.62 -18.97
CA ASP A 279 12.71 -14.46 -20.29
C ASP A 279 11.87 -13.78 -21.40
N VAL A 280 10.66 -13.31 -21.09
CA VAL A 280 9.78 -12.55 -22.02
C VAL A 280 10.49 -11.30 -22.55
N LYS A 281 10.48 -11.07 -23.86
CA LYS A 281 11.11 -9.88 -24.47
C LYS A 281 10.33 -8.61 -24.10
N VAL A 282 10.96 -7.69 -23.36
CA VAL A 282 10.30 -6.43 -22.94
C VAL A 282 10.98 -5.22 -23.56
N THR A 283 10.18 -4.34 -24.17
CA THR A 283 10.62 -3.00 -24.59
C THR A 283 9.85 -1.93 -23.81
N VAL A 284 10.53 -1.03 -23.14
CA VAL A 284 9.94 0.11 -22.43
C VAL A 284 10.12 1.37 -23.27
N VAL A 285 9.01 2.04 -23.59
CA VAL A 285 8.95 3.28 -24.35
C VAL A 285 8.56 4.42 -23.43
N ALA A 286 9.39 5.46 -23.33
CA ALA A 286 9.10 6.62 -22.50
C ALA A 286 9.68 7.92 -23.07
N ARG A 287 9.09 9.06 -22.69
CA ARG A 287 9.56 10.39 -23.14
C ARG A 287 10.96 10.71 -22.60
N GLN A 288 11.22 10.29 -21.36
CA GLN A 288 12.48 10.45 -20.67
C GLN A 288 13.20 9.10 -20.62
N ARG A 289 14.53 9.11 -20.75
CA ARG A 289 15.34 7.89 -20.70
C ARG A 289 15.25 7.21 -19.33
N LEU A 290 15.40 7.98 -18.26
CA LEU A 290 15.51 7.47 -16.90
C LEU A 290 14.15 7.29 -16.24
N PRO A 291 13.88 6.15 -15.58
CA PRO A 291 12.71 5.99 -14.73
C PRO A 291 12.92 6.73 -13.40
N PHE A 292 11.83 7.10 -12.71
CA PHE A 292 11.84 7.56 -11.32
C PHE A 292 12.65 8.83 -10.97
N VAL A 293 13.15 9.60 -11.94
CA VAL A 293 13.94 10.82 -11.66
C VAL A 293 13.20 11.77 -10.71
N LYS A 294 11.90 11.95 -10.92
CA LYS A 294 11.06 12.82 -10.07
C LYS A 294 10.93 12.31 -8.62
N GLN A 295 11.00 10.99 -8.41
CA GLN A 295 10.79 10.38 -7.09
C GLN A 295 12.09 10.17 -6.32
N PHE A 296 13.17 9.79 -7.02
CA PHE A 296 14.41 9.34 -6.40
C PHE A 296 15.66 10.13 -6.83
N GLY A 297 15.53 11.11 -7.72
CA GLY A 297 16.67 11.82 -8.30
C GLY A 297 17.44 11.00 -9.34
N GLU A 298 18.38 11.66 -10.02
CA GLU A 298 19.10 11.07 -11.16
C GLU A 298 19.98 9.87 -10.78
N GLU A 299 20.67 9.91 -9.63
CA GLU A 299 21.61 8.86 -9.21
C GLU A 299 20.91 7.50 -9.03
N ILE A 300 19.79 7.47 -8.28
CA ILE A 300 19.01 6.24 -8.08
C ILE A 300 18.23 5.86 -9.34
N ALA A 301 17.79 6.83 -10.14
CA ALA A 301 17.16 6.59 -11.43
C ALA A 301 18.09 5.86 -12.42
N GLU A 302 19.37 6.23 -12.46
CA GLU A 302 20.39 5.52 -13.24
C GLU A 302 20.60 4.08 -12.75
N HIS A 303 20.60 3.86 -11.43
CA HIS A 303 20.64 2.51 -10.87
C HIS A 303 19.49 1.64 -11.39
N PHE A 304 18.25 2.12 -11.34
CA PHE A 304 17.11 1.38 -11.89
C PHE A 304 17.22 1.17 -13.40
N TYR A 305 17.65 2.18 -14.16
CA TYR A 305 17.86 2.05 -15.60
C TYR A 305 18.90 0.97 -15.93
N ALA A 306 20.05 0.99 -15.25
CA ALA A 306 21.11 0.01 -15.41
C ALA A 306 20.67 -1.40 -15.00
N LEU A 307 19.97 -1.54 -13.87
CA LEU A 307 19.42 -2.80 -13.38
C LEU A 307 18.47 -3.45 -14.39
N HIS A 308 17.56 -2.67 -14.99
CA HIS A 308 16.63 -3.19 -15.99
C HIS A 308 17.33 -3.54 -17.30
N ARG A 309 18.28 -2.70 -17.75
CA ARG A 309 19.07 -3.00 -18.97
C ARG A 309 19.94 -4.24 -18.84
N SER A 310 20.59 -4.44 -17.71
CA SER A 310 21.43 -5.61 -17.47
C SER A 310 20.61 -6.91 -17.45
N ASN A 311 19.32 -6.82 -17.09
CA ASN A 311 18.35 -7.90 -17.17
C ASN A 311 17.62 -8.00 -18.54
N GLY A 312 18.08 -7.27 -19.54
CA GLY A 312 17.64 -7.40 -20.94
C GLY A 312 16.40 -6.59 -21.30
N VAL A 313 15.96 -5.63 -20.49
CA VAL A 313 14.95 -4.66 -20.91
C VAL A 313 15.53 -3.75 -22.00
N ILE A 314 14.81 -3.63 -23.11
CA ILE A 314 15.13 -2.69 -24.18
C ILE A 314 14.46 -1.36 -23.85
N PHE A 315 15.20 -0.26 -23.83
CA PHE A 315 14.63 1.06 -23.63
C PHE A 315 14.61 1.84 -24.93
N GLU A 316 13.47 2.45 -25.23
CA GLU A 316 13.25 3.28 -26.39
C GLU A 316 12.73 4.65 -25.94
N GLN A 317 13.44 5.71 -26.34
CA GLN A 317 13.03 7.05 -26.00
C GLN A 317 12.10 7.60 -27.09
N GLY A 318 10.92 8.05 -26.68
CA GLY A 318 9.97 8.71 -27.58
C GLY A 318 8.60 8.89 -26.96
N GLU A 319 7.79 9.72 -27.61
CA GLU A 319 6.40 9.95 -27.25
C GLU A 319 5.50 9.16 -28.21
N PRO A 320 4.55 8.34 -27.71
CA PRO A 320 3.64 7.59 -28.56
C PRO A 320 2.75 8.55 -29.36
N GLU A 321 2.60 8.28 -30.66
CA GLU A 321 1.73 9.04 -31.56
C GLU A 321 0.49 8.23 -31.97
N ALA A 322 0.66 6.95 -32.29
CA ALA A 322 -0.42 6.05 -32.67
C ALA A 322 -0.02 4.58 -32.47
N LEU A 323 -1.01 3.74 -32.22
CA LEU A 323 -0.91 2.29 -32.30
C LEU A 323 -1.51 1.85 -33.65
N GLU A 324 -0.74 1.10 -34.42
CA GLU A 324 -1.09 0.71 -35.79
C GLU A 324 -1.59 -0.73 -35.85
N GLY A 325 -2.63 -0.96 -36.63
CA GLY A 325 -3.26 -2.26 -36.80
C GLY A 325 -4.68 -2.12 -37.38
N GLU A 326 -5.20 -3.21 -37.96
CA GLU A 326 -6.60 -3.25 -38.42
C GLU A 326 -7.53 -3.79 -37.33
N ARG A 327 -7.21 -4.96 -36.76
CA ARG A 327 -7.99 -5.63 -35.70
C ARG A 327 -7.20 -5.78 -34.41
N GLU A 328 -5.92 -6.07 -34.53
CA GLU A 328 -4.97 -6.17 -33.44
C GLU A 328 -3.80 -5.22 -33.67
N VAL A 329 -3.16 -4.78 -32.59
CA VAL A 329 -1.96 -3.96 -32.67
C VAL A 329 -0.81 -4.75 -33.30
N THR A 330 -0.09 -4.10 -34.19
CA THR A 330 1.09 -4.65 -34.87
C THR A 330 2.32 -3.76 -34.73
N ALA A 331 2.11 -2.46 -34.49
CA ALA A 331 3.19 -1.52 -34.26
C ALA A 331 2.80 -0.33 -33.38
N LEU A 332 3.81 0.27 -32.76
CA LEU A 332 3.73 1.55 -32.07
C LEU A 332 4.51 2.59 -32.85
N ARG A 333 3.82 3.63 -33.35
CA ARG A 333 4.45 4.79 -34.00
C ARG A 333 4.72 5.87 -32.97
N LEU A 334 5.95 6.38 -32.97
CA LEU A 334 6.40 7.47 -32.11
C LEU A 334 6.36 8.80 -32.87
N LYS A 335 6.18 9.90 -32.13
CA LYS A 335 6.40 11.25 -32.68
C LYS A 335 7.81 11.33 -33.25
N GLY A 336 7.93 11.87 -34.46
CA GLY A 336 9.19 11.87 -35.22
C GLY A 336 9.32 10.72 -36.23
N GLY A 337 8.33 9.85 -36.35
CA GLY A 337 8.19 8.89 -37.45
C GLY A 337 8.87 7.54 -37.26
N LYS A 338 9.50 7.28 -36.11
CA LYS A 338 10.01 5.95 -35.76
C LYS A 338 8.85 5.03 -35.42
N THR A 339 8.82 3.84 -36.02
CA THR A 339 7.83 2.79 -35.75
C THR A 339 8.51 1.58 -35.14
N LEU A 340 7.97 1.08 -34.03
CA LEU A 340 8.42 -0.12 -33.32
C LEU A 340 7.42 -1.26 -33.56
N PRO A 341 7.85 -2.47 -33.94
CA PRO A 341 6.98 -3.64 -33.92
C PRO A 341 6.42 -3.87 -32.51
N ALA A 342 5.11 -4.02 -32.39
CA ALA A 342 4.44 -4.16 -31.11
C ALA A 342 3.15 -4.98 -31.28
N ARG A 343 3.17 -6.24 -30.84
CA ARG A 343 2.01 -7.14 -30.92
C ARG A 343 1.19 -7.16 -29.64
N ARG A 344 1.82 -6.82 -28.52
CA ARG A 344 1.20 -6.60 -27.21
C ARG A 344 1.73 -5.32 -26.62
N VAL A 345 0.84 -4.47 -26.12
CA VAL A 345 1.17 -3.17 -25.57
C VAL A 345 0.53 -3.00 -24.20
N LEU A 346 1.31 -2.67 -23.17
CA LEU A 346 0.79 -2.22 -21.88
C LEU A 346 0.91 -0.68 -21.80
N LEU A 347 -0.22 -0.01 -21.61
CA LEU A 347 -0.28 1.43 -21.39
C LEU A 347 -0.16 1.74 -19.89
N GLY A 348 1.07 2.01 -19.44
CA GLY A 348 1.44 2.36 -18.06
C GLY A 348 1.56 3.88 -17.84
N THR A 349 0.61 4.65 -18.36
CA THR A 349 0.70 6.12 -18.52
C THR A 349 0.09 6.94 -17.38
N GLY A 350 -0.30 6.29 -16.28
CA GLY A 350 -0.87 6.94 -15.10
C GLY A 350 -2.35 6.59 -14.87
N VAL A 351 -2.92 7.19 -13.84
CA VAL A 351 -4.32 7.01 -13.44
C VAL A 351 -5.00 8.36 -13.25
N ARG A 352 -6.33 8.36 -13.26
CA ARG A 352 -7.17 9.49 -12.83
C ARG A 352 -8.09 9.06 -11.69
N PRO A 353 -8.45 9.95 -10.75
CA PRO A 353 -9.47 9.68 -9.75
C PRO A 353 -10.78 9.15 -10.35
N ALA A 354 -11.37 8.14 -9.71
CA ALA A 354 -12.61 7.51 -10.13
C ALA A 354 -13.84 8.29 -9.62
N THR A 355 -14.08 9.49 -10.18
CA THR A 355 -15.10 10.45 -9.72
C THR A 355 -16.27 10.66 -10.68
N GLY A 356 -16.43 9.80 -11.69
CA GLY A 356 -17.45 9.99 -12.75
C GLY A 356 -18.90 10.07 -12.28
N PHE A 357 -19.22 9.56 -11.09
CA PHE A 357 -20.55 9.59 -10.47
C PHE A 357 -20.78 10.82 -9.57
N VAL A 358 -19.77 11.67 -9.37
CA VAL A 358 -19.82 12.82 -8.47
C VAL A 358 -20.23 14.05 -9.27
N HIS A 359 -21.36 14.66 -8.90
CA HIS A 359 -21.92 15.80 -9.63
C HIS A 359 -22.28 17.00 -8.73
N ASP A 360 -22.49 16.79 -7.43
CA ASP A 360 -22.89 17.84 -6.47
C ASP A 360 -21.78 18.22 -5.47
N LEU A 361 -20.57 17.69 -5.66
CA LEU A 361 -19.35 18.06 -4.95
C LEU A 361 -18.34 18.70 -5.91
N THR A 362 -17.48 19.57 -5.38
CA THR A 362 -16.44 20.23 -6.17
C THR A 362 -15.25 19.29 -6.38
N LEU A 363 -14.88 19.07 -7.64
CA LEU A 363 -13.68 18.33 -8.01
C LEU A 363 -12.50 19.28 -8.22
N GLN A 364 -11.30 18.81 -7.88
CA GLN A 364 -10.05 19.46 -8.24
C GLN A 364 -9.78 19.34 -9.75
N GLU A 365 -8.78 20.06 -10.27
CA GLU A 365 -8.44 20.04 -11.70
C GLU A 365 -8.10 18.64 -12.21
N ASP A 366 -7.43 17.82 -11.39
CA ASP A 366 -7.10 16.43 -11.71
C ASP A 366 -8.29 15.46 -11.55
N GLY A 367 -9.45 15.96 -11.11
CA GLY A 367 -10.67 15.20 -10.88
C GLY A 367 -10.79 14.58 -9.48
N SER A 368 -9.86 14.84 -8.57
CA SER A 368 -9.91 14.35 -7.18
C SER A 368 -10.89 15.13 -6.30
N LEU A 369 -11.16 14.62 -5.10
CA LEU A 369 -11.96 15.31 -4.08
C LEU A 369 -11.03 15.86 -2.99
N LEU A 370 -11.10 17.16 -2.72
CA LEU A 370 -10.39 17.80 -1.62
C LEU A 370 -11.13 17.55 -0.30
N THR A 371 -10.41 17.04 0.70
CA THR A 371 -10.92 16.78 2.05
C THR A 371 -10.43 17.82 3.05
N ASP A 372 -11.03 17.86 4.24
CA ASP A 372 -10.39 18.46 5.42
C ASP A 372 -9.31 17.51 6.02
N ARG A 373 -8.67 17.93 7.12
CA ARG A 373 -7.65 17.14 7.84
C ARG A 373 -8.21 15.86 8.45
N GLN A 374 -9.53 15.70 8.56
CA GLN A 374 -10.22 14.51 9.04
C GLN A 374 -10.70 13.61 7.89
N LEU A 375 -10.27 13.91 6.66
CA LEU A 375 -10.65 13.21 5.41
C LEU A 375 -12.13 13.36 5.06
N ARG A 376 -12.78 14.41 5.58
CA ARG A 376 -14.21 14.69 5.39
C ARG A 376 -14.41 15.73 4.28
N VAL A 377 -15.47 15.58 3.50
CA VAL A 377 -15.91 16.53 2.44
C VAL A 377 -17.23 17.20 2.80
N THR A 378 -18.14 16.46 3.45
CA THR A 378 -19.40 16.98 4.01
C THR A 378 -19.64 16.33 5.37
N ASP A 379 -20.65 16.78 6.13
CA ASP A 379 -20.99 16.21 7.44
C ASP A 379 -21.28 14.70 7.44
N SER A 380 -21.51 14.10 6.26
CA SER A 380 -21.78 12.67 6.11
C SER A 380 -20.93 11.97 5.05
N VAL A 381 -19.93 12.63 4.45
CA VAL A 381 -19.12 12.05 3.36
C VAL A 381 -17.63 12.22 3.67
N TRP A 382 -16.94 11.09 3.70
CA TRP A 382 -15.47 10.98 3.79
C TRP A 382 -14.91 10.41 2.50
N VAL A 383 -13.64 10.69 2.21
CA VAL A 383 -12.95 10.22 1.00
C VAL A 383 -11.56 9.70 1.37
N ALA A 384 -11.16 8.54 0.83
CA ALA A 384 -9.86 7.93 1.13
C ALA A 384 -9.28 7.16 -0.06
N GLY A 385 -7.97 7.00 -0.08
CA GLY A 385 -7.20 6.37 -1.15
C GLY A 385 -6.89 7.31 -2.30
N ASP A 386 -6.56 6.74 -3.48
CA ASP A 386 -6.07 7.49 -4.66
C ASP A 386 -6.98 8.63 -5.15
N ILE A 387 -8.25 8.66 -4.72
CA ILE A 387 -9.26 9.67 -5.05
C ILE A 387 -9.19 10.93 -4.17
N ALA A 388 -8.52 10.86 -3.01
CA ALA A 388 -8.50 11.92 -2.00
C ALA A 388 -7.30 12.85 -2.17
N THR A 389 -7.57 14.14 -2.37
CA THR A 389 -6.59 15.20 -2.12
C THR A 389 -6.80 15.71 -0.69
N TYR A 390 -5.74 15.82 0.09
CA TYR A 390 -5.82 16.18 1.51
C TYR A 390 -4.79 17.24 1.88
N PRO A 391 -5.08 18.11 2.86
CA PRO A 391 -4.18 19.17 3.28
C PRO A 391 -3.07 18.65 4.19
N THR A 392 -1.84 19.08 3.92
CA THR A 392 -0.67 18.86 4.76
C THR A 392 -0.07 20.19 5.22
N ALA A 393 0.97 20.14 6.06
CA ALA A 393 1.71 21.34 6.46
C ALA A 393 2.39 22.02 5.26
N ASP A 394 2.70 21.26 4.21
CA ASP A 394 3.46 21.70 3.03
C ASP A 394 2.55 22.02 1.83
N GLY A 395 1.22 21.94 2.01
CA GLY A 395 0.23 22.16 0.96
C GLY A 395 -0.70 20.97 0.76
N GLU A 396 -1.53 21.03 -0.27
CA GLU A 396 -2.42 19.93 -0.65
C GLU A 396 -1.62 18.81 -1.32
N GLN A 397 -1.92 17.56 -0.97
CA GLN A 397 -1.26 16.38 -1.52
C GLN A 397 -2.28 15.34 -1.97
N ARG A 398 -1.90 14.57 -2.99
CA ARG A 398 -2.60 13.34 -3.39
C ARG A 398 -1.58 12.24 -3.63
N ILE A 399 -1.67 11.17 -2.85
CA ILE A 399 -0.71 10.07 -2.89
C ILE A 399 -1.41 8.77 -3.28
N GLU A 400 -0.94 8.15 -4.36
CA GLU A 400 -1.53 6.97 -4.99
C GLU A 400 -0.86 5.67 -4.52
N HIS A 401 -0.78 5.46 -3.20
CA HIS A 401 -0.05 4.34 -2.63
C HIS A 401 -0.88 3.49 -1.67
N TYR A 402 -0.61 2.19 -1.73
CA TYR A 402 -1.39 1.15 -1.06
C TYR A 402 -1.48 1.37 0.46
N ARG A 403 -0.36 1.66 1.14
CA ARG A 403 -0.38 1.92 2.60
C ARG A 403 -1.08 3.23 2.94
N VAL A 404 -0.87 4.29 2.15
CA VAL A 404 -1.58 5.57 2.34
C VAL A 404 -3.09 5.38 2.27
N ALA A 405 -3.57 4.62 1.28
CA ALA A 405 -4.99 4.31 1.15
C ALA A 405 -5.54 3.61 2.40
N HIS A 406 -4.85 2.61 2.93
CA HIS A 406 -5.26 1.97 4.19
C HIS A 406 -5.21 2.94 5.38
N GLN A 407 -4.19 3.78 5.50
CA GLN A 407 -4.09 4.75 6.61
C GLN A 407 -5.28 5.72 6.56
N GLN A 408 -5.58 6.25 5.37
CA GLN A 408 -6.71 7.14 5.15
C GLN A 408 -8.04 6.44 5.42
N GLY A 409 -8.21 5.19 4.98
CA GLY A 409 -9.41 4.39 5.27
C GLY A 409 -9.65 4.20 6.76
N ARG A 410 -8.59 3.89 7.53
CA ARG A 410 -8.65 3.79 8.99
C ARG A 410 -9.04 5.12 9.65
N ILE A 411 -8.38 6.22 9.28
CA ILE A 411 -8.69 7.54 9.86
C ILE A 411 -10.12 7.99 9.50
N ALA A 412 -10.55 7.79 8.25
CA ALA A 412 -11.90 8.08 7.83
C ALA A 412 -12.93 7.29 8.65
N ALA A 413 -12.70 5.99 8.87
CA ALA A 413 -13.57 5.17 9.73
C ALA A 413 -13.64 5.65 11.18
N LEU A 414 -12.50 6.04 11.77
CA LEU A 414 -12.49 6.63 13.12
C LEU A 414 -13.28 7.93 13.17
N ASN A 415 -13.22 8.76 12.13
CA ASN A 415 -13.98 10.01 12.05
C ASN A 415 -15.45 9.80 11.71
N MET A 416 -15.79 8.72 11.00
CA MET A 416 -17.16 8.21 10.89
C MET A 416 -17.70 7.75 12.26
N LEU A 417 -16.86 7.53 13.27
CA LEU A 417 -17.25 7.26 14.66
C LEU A 417 -17.09 8.48 15.58
N ASP A 418 -16.99 9.68 15.00
CA ASP A 418 -16.85 10.96 15.72
C ASP A 418 -15.59 11.09 16.60
N LYS A 419 -14.51 10.35 16.29
CA LYS A 419 -13.25 10.41 17.05
C LYS A 419 -12.43 11.69 16.79
N GLN A 420 -12.71 12.42 15.71
CA GLN A 420 -12.08 13.71 15.36
C GLN A 420 -10.55 13.68 15.26
N ILE A 421 -10.01 12.66 14.60
CA ILE A 421 -8.59 12.43 14.41
C ILE A 421 -8.12 13.05 13.09
N GLU A 422 -7.03 13.80 13.12
CA GLU A 422 -6.39 14.33 11.92
C GLU A 422 -5.56 13.26 11.20
N TYR A 423 -5.49 13.34 9.87
CA TYR A 423 -4.55 12.57 9.06
C TYR A 423 -3.22 13.34 8.94
N ASP A 424 -2.22 12.85 9.66
CA ASP A 424 -0.89 13.45 9.84
C ASP A 424 0.23 12.41 9.68
N ARG A 425 -0.06 11.27 9.04
CA ARG A 425 0.88 10.15 8.97
C ARG A 425 1.89 10.31 7.84
N VAL A 426 3.14 9.93 8.12
CA VAL A 426 4.20 9.80 7.11
C VAL A 426 3.78 8.76 6.05
N PRO A 427 3.76 9.13 4.76
CA PRO A 427 3.45 8.20 3.70
C PRO A 427 4.58 7.18 3.53
N PHE A 428 4.22 5.96 3.16
CA PHE A 428 5.17 4.89 2.85
C PHE A 428 4.69 4.10 1.65
N PHE A 429 5.63 3.75 0.77
CA PHE A 429 5.40 2.76 -0.26
C PHE A 429 6.63 1.91 -0.51
N TRP A 430 6.44 0.83 -1.26
CA TRP A 430 7.52 -0.01 -1.72
C TRP A 430 7.32 -0.36 -3.19
N THR A 431 8.43 -0.64 -3.85
CA THR A 431 8.46 -1.25 -5.18
C THR A 431 9.44 -2.42 -5.17
N ALA A 432 9.21 -3.41 -6.03
CA ALA A 432 10.02 -4.63 -6.06
C ALA A 432 10.51 -4.94 -7.47
N HIS A 433 11.80 -5.12 -7.62
CA HIS A 433 12.44 -5.45 -8.89
C HIS A 433 13.46 -6.57 -8.66
N TYR A 434 13.35 -7.65 -9.43
CA TYR A 434 14.31 -8.77 -9.43
C TYR A 434 14.57 -9.38 -8.05
N GLY A 435 13.56 -9.42 -7.18
CA GLY A 435 13.65 -9.97 -5.82
C GLY A 435 14.03 -8.96 -4.73
N THR A 436 14.38 -7.72 -5.11
CA THR A 436 14.77 -6.67 -4.17
C THR A 436 13.63 -5.71 -3.94
N ARG A 437 13.33 -5.44 -2.65
CA ARG A 437 12.36 -4.43 -2.21
C ARG A 437 13.08 -3.12 -1.98
N TYR A 438 12.58 -2.07 -2.63
CA TYR A 438 12.96 -0.69 -2.42
C TYR A 438 11.83 0.01 -1.70
N GLU A 439 12.16 0.75 -0.65
CA GLU A 439 11.22 1.40 0.25
C GLU A 439 11.36 2.92 0.14
N TYR A 440 10.24 3.62 0.23
CA TYR A 440 10.22 5.07 0.26
C TYR A 440 9.31 5.57 1.37
N LEU A 441 9.83 6.48 2.19
CA LEU A 441 9.16 7.07 3.34
C LEU A 441 9.11 8.59 3.16
N GLY A 442 8.03 9.22 3.58
CA GLY A 442 7.85 10.66 3.40
C GLY A 442 7.52 11.03 1.95
N HIS A 443 7.59 12.31 1.67
CA HIS A 443 7.28 12.85 0.35
C HIS A 443 8.10 14.12 0.13
N ALA A 444 8.87 14.15 -0.95
CA ALA A 444 9.64 15.32 -1.36
C ALA A 444 9.43 15.55 -2.86
N GLU A 445 8.92 16.73 -3.23
CA GLU A 445 8.87 17.17 -4.62
C GLU A 445 10.19 17.83 -5.04
N GLU A 446 10.81 18.53 -4.08
CA GLU A 446 12.10 19.20 -4.20
C GLU A 446 12.92 18.97 -2.93
N TRP A 447 14.24 19.04 -3.03
CA TRP A 447 15.18 18.93 -1.91
C TRP A 447 16.39 19.81 -2.15
N ASP A 448 16.90 20.43 -1.09
CA ASP A 448 18.08 21.30 -1.11
C ASP A 448 19.36 20.56 -0.68
N GLU A 449 19.22 19.42 -0.01
CA GLU A 449 20.30 18.56 0.40
C GLU A 449 19.95 17.08 0.15
N TYR A 450 20.93 16.33 -0.36
CA TYR A 450 20.81 14.89 -0.65
C TYR A 450 22.00 14.15 -0.06
N ARG A 451 21.73 13.03 0.61
CA ARG A 451 22.77 12.19 1.19
C ARG A 451 22.47 10.71 1.00
N LEU A 452 23.29 10.05 0.18
CA LEU A 452 23.32 8.60 0.03
C LEU A 452 24.36 7.99 1.00
N LEU A 453 23.97 6.92 1.71
CA LEU A 453 24.82 6.08 2.53
C LEU A 453 24.64 4.61 2.13
N GLY A 454 25.71 3.82 2.18
CA GLY A 454 25.71 2.42 1.72
C GLY A 454 26.03 2.29 0.23
N SER A 455 25.48 1.26 -0.42
CA SER A 455 25.84 0.86 -1.78
C SER A 455 24.59 0.53 -2.60
N LEU A 456 24.43 1.21 -3.75
CA LEU A 456 23.36 0.93 -4.72
C LEU A 456 23.59 -0.43 -5.39
N ASP A 457 24.85 -0.75 -5.72
CA ASP A 457 25.24 -2.02 -6.35
C ASP A 457 24.92 -3.21 -5.46
N ASP A 458 25.22 -3.11 -4.16
CA ASP A 458 24.90 -4.14 -3.17
C ASP A 458 23.42 -4.11 -2.74
N GLN A 459 22.65 -3.14 -3.23
CA GLN A 459 21.24 -2.92 -2.90
C GLN A 459 21.00 -2.84 -1.38
N ARG A 460 21.99 -2.27 -0.68
CA ARG A 460 21.96 -2.03 0.76
C ARG A 460 22.37 -0.57 0.99
N PHE A 461 21.38 0.31 0.96
CA PHE A 461 21.59 1.75 1.03
C PHE A 461 20.42 2.48 1.68
N ILE A 462 20.67 3.72 2.09
CA ILE A 462 19.66 4.70 2.43
C ILE A 462 20.03 6.05 1.81
N ALA A 463 19.05 6.71 1.19
CA ALA A 463 19.17 8.04 0.63
C ALA A 463 18.21 8.97 1.37
N PHE A 464 18.74 10.02 1.98
CA PHE A 464 17.98 11.07 2.64
C PHE A 464 17.79 12.24 1.67
N TYR A 465 16.54 12.68 1.51
CA TYR A 465 16.18 13.89 0.78
C TYR A 465 15.75 14.93 1.81
N CYS A 466 16.52 16.00 1.89
CA CYS A 466 16.35 17.04 2.90
C CYS A 466 15.84 18.33 2.25
N GLN A 467 14.93 19.00 2.95
CA GLN A 467 14.38 20.28 2.53
C GLN A 467 14.25 21.16 3.78
N GLN A 468 14.82 22.37 3.74
CA GLN A 468 14.75 23.33 4.84
C GLN A 468 15.27 22.76 6.18
N GLY A 469 16.37 21.99 6.13
CA GLY A 469 17.05 21.45 7.31
C GLY A 469 16.38 20.23 7.97
N ARG A 470 15.32 19.67 7.36
CA ARG A 470 14.68 18.42 7.79
C ARG A 470 14.68 17.37 6.67
N ILE A 471 14.65 16.10 7.04
CA ILE A 471 14.43 14.98 6.13
C ILE A 471 12.96 15.01 5.70
N ALA A 472 12.72 15.29 4.41
CA ALA A 472 11.40 15.28 3.80
C ALA A 472 11.02 13.89 3.29
N ALA A 473 12.01 13.13 2.80
CA ALA A 473 11.82 11.76 2.35
C ALA A 473 13.07 10.89 2.50
N VAL A 474 12.87 9.58 2.40
CA VAL A 474 13.91 8.56 2.44
C VAL A 474 13.65 7.52 1.35
N CYS A 475 14.68 7.13 0.59
CA CYS A 475 14.66 5.95 -0.29
C CYS A 475 15.67 4.92 0.23
N SER A 476 15.31 3.65 0.35
CA SER A 476 16.21 2.63 0.90
C SER A 476 15.97 1.24 0.31
N ALA A 477 17.02 0.42 0.28
CA ALA A 477 16.93 -1.02 0.10
C ALA A 477 17.81 -1.72 1.14
N GLY A 478 17.38 -2.91 1.60
CA GLY A 478 18.18 -3.77 2.49
C GLY A 478 18.35 -3.29 3.94
N LEU A 479 17.73 -2.18 4.36
CA LEU A 479 17.81 -1.62 5.73
C LEU A 479 16.43 -1.55 6.41
N TYR A 480 15.69 -2.67 6.35
CA TYR A 480 14.27 -2.72 6.69
C TYR A 480 13.93 -2.44 8.16
N THR A 481 14.81 -2.80 9.10
CA THR A 481 14.65 -2.46 10.51
C THR A 481 14.82 -0.96 10.75
N LEU A 482 15.80 -0.33 10.07
CA LEU A 482 16.02 1.12 10.15
C LEU A 482 14.82 1.88 9.57
N THR A 483 14.32 1.49 8.39
CA THR A 483 13.12 2.13 7.83
C THR A 483 11.87 1.87 8.68
N ALA A 484 11.79 0.75 9.40
CA ALA A 484 10.75 0.50 10.38
C ALA A 484 10.83 1.44 11.59
N ALA A 485 12.02 1.85 12.02
CA ALA A 485 12.16 2.89 13.04
C ALA A 485 11.81 4.29 12.48
N LEU A 486 12.32 4.59 11.28
CA LEU A 486 12.15 5.91 10.65
C LEU A 486 10.69 6.26 10.37
N ILE A 487 9.80 5.30 10.07
CA ILE A 487 8.38 5.61 9.79
C ILE A 487 7.65 6.25 10.99
N GLU A 488 8.07 5.90 12.21
CA GLU A 488 7.55 6.50 13.45
C GLU A 488 8.35 7.76 13.82
N GLN A 489 9.68 7.73 13.70
CA GLN A 489 10.52 8.88 14.05
C GLN A 489 10.28 10.09 13.15
N MET A 490 10.01 9.87 11.86
CA MET A 490 9.68 10.93 10.89
C MET A 490 8.28 11.54 11.10
N GLN A 491 7.46 11.03 12.04
CA GLN A 491 6.24 11.72 12.46
C GLN A 491 6.58 13.05 13.15
N GLN A 492 7.83 13.22 13.60
CA GLN A 492 8.40 14.48 14.05
C GLN A 492 9.52 14.92 13.09
N PRO A 493 9.78 16.24 12.94
CA PRO A 493 10.88 16.71 12.10
C PRO A 493 12.22 16.11 12.53
N LEU A 494 12.92 15.49 11.58
CA LEU A 494 14.22 14.84 11.78
C LEU A 494 15.27 15.55 10.94
N THR A 495 16.41 15.90 11.52
CA THR A 495 17.54 16.49 10.77
C THR A 495 18.37 15.42 10.07
N LEU A 496 19.15 15.80 9.05
CA LEU A 496 20.06 14.86 8.39
C LEU A 496 21.06 14.23 9.38
N ALA A 497 21.61 15.02 10.29
CA ALA A 497 22.57 14.52 11.29
C ALA A 497 21.96 13.42 12.17
N GLN A 498 20.69 13.56 12.57
CA GLN A 498 19.97 12.51 13.31
C GLN A 498 19.71 11.27 12.44
N GLY A 499 19.35 11.46 11.16
CA GLY A 499 19.20 10.36 10.20
C GLY A 499 20.49 9.56 9.98
N VAL A 500 21.63 10.25 9.86
CA VAL A 500 22.96 9.62 9.75
C VAL A 500 23.32 8.85 11.03
N ALA A 501 23.06 9.42 12.21
CA ALA A 501 23.31 8.73 13.48
C ALA A 501 22.47 7.46 13.63
N LEU A 502 21.20 7.48 13.18
CA LEU A 502 20.36 6.29 13.13
C LEU A 502 20.91 5.25 12.14
N TYR A 503 21.37 5.68 10.97
CA TYR A 503 22.02 4.76 10.04
C TYR A 503 23.23 4.05 10.68
N GLU A 504 24.11 4.79 11.34
CA GLU A 504 25.27 4.23 12.04
C GLU A 504 24.84 3.25 13.14
N GLN A 505 23.81 3.59 13.93
CA GLN A 505 23.28 2.73 14.98
C GLN A 505 22.74 1.39 14.45
N TYR A 506 22.03 1.39 13.32
CA TYR A 506 21.39 0.20 12.76
C TYR A 506 22.31 -0.60 11.81
N THR A 507 23.52 -0.11 11.55
CA THR A 507 24.50 -0.78 10.68
C THR A 507 25.80 -1.18 11.39
N ALA A 508 26.01 -0.71 12.62
CA ALA A 508 27.00 -1.23 13.55
C ALA A 508 26.64 -2.66 13.98
#